data_AF-A0A7M2X5J8-F1
#
_entry.id   AF-A0A7M2X5J8-F1
#
_cell.length_a   1.000
_cell.length_b   1.000
_cell.length_c   1.000
_cell.angle_alpha   90.00
_cell.angle_beta   90.00
_cell.angle_gamma   90.00
#
_symmetry.space_group_name_H-M   'P 1'
#
loop_
_entity.id
_entity.type
_entity.pdbx_description
1 polymer ?
#
loop_
_entity_poly.entity_id
_entity_poly.type
_entity_poly.pdbx_seq_one_letter_code
_entity_poly.pdbx_strand_id
1 'polypeptide(L)'
;MEQQPSELPLNERMNRGVNSLLLIASVFAFPSIVFLHRDLGSRYAGLQALLALVLIFVWPIVDPTGDPRPMLLFLAAFLIMCFVSRIGCFRNYRKGIRIHRYYHGTPRLMRYFPSLSELTVKRVVEPVVVSFVGLLLLPVSAMLGAFLVASAVGLAITISASELAAQERAEAMYDQLIEQSGISERFNRLRGK
;
A
#
# COMPACT_ATOMS: atom_id res chain seq x y z
N MET A 1 -42.75 -13.78 -8.38
CA MET A 1 -41.49 -14.50 -8.13
C MET A 1 -40.59 -13.56 -7.36
N GLU A 2 -40.75 -13.51 -6.04
CA GLU A 2 -39.85 -12.76 -5.16
C GLU A 2 -38.52 -13.50 -5.09
N GLN A 3 -37.46 -12.89 -5.61
CA GLN A 3 -36.10 -13.38 -5.40
C GLN A 3 -35.75 -13.20 -3.92
N GLN A 4 -35.83 -14.29 -3.17
CA GLN A 4 -35.36 -14.37 -1.80
C GLN A 4 -33.84 -14.06 -1.82
N PRO A 5 -33.36 -13.03 -1.10
CA PRO A 5 -31.95 -12.65 -1.15
C PRO A 5 -31.12 -13.81 -0.60
N SER A 6 -30.27 -14.39 -1.45
CA SER A 6 -29.32 -15.43 -1.08
C SER A 6 -28.39 -14.88 0.00
N GLU A 7 -28.63 -15.28 1.25
CA GLU A 7 -27.77 -14.92 2.37
C GLU A 7 -26.39 -15.54 2.13
N LEU A 8 -25.41 -14.71 1.77
CA LEU A 8 -24.02 -15.15 1.59
C LEU A 8 -23.52 -15.79 2.89
N PRO A 9 -22.72 -16.87 2.81
CA PRO A 9 -22.14 -17.51 3.99
C PRO A 9 -21.24 -16.52 4.75
N LEU A 10 -21.20 -16.66 6.08
CA LEU A 10 -20.58 -15.68 6.99
C LEU A 10 -19.11 -15.35 6.63
N ASN A 11 -18.36 -16.36 6.18
CA ASN A 11 -16.98 -16.24 5.74
C ASN A 11 -16.81 -15.29 4.53
N GLU A 12 -17.69 -15.37 3.54
CA GLU A 12 -17.64 -14.50 2.36
C GLU A 12 -17.99 -13.05 2.69
N ARG A 13 -18.95 -12.83 3.59
CA ARG A 13 -19.29 -11.48 4.08
C ARG A 13 -18.10 -10.86 4.80
N MET A 14 -17.44 -11.64 5.67
CA MET A 14 -16.28 -11.19 6.44
C MET A 14 -15.09 -10.88 5.52
N ASN A 15 -14.79 -11.75 4.56
CA ASN A 15 -13.73 -11.54 3.57
C ASN A 15 -13.99 -10.30 2.71
N ARG A 16 -15.25 -10.06 2.30
CA ARG A 16 -15.62 -8.85 1.56
C ARG A 16 -15.42 -7.59 2.39
N GLY A 17 -15.77 -7.63 3.67
CA GLY A 17 -15.55 -6.53 4.61
C GLY A 17 -14.07 -6.19 4.76
N VAL A 18 -13.24 -7.20 5.04
CA VAL A 18 -11.78 -7.03 5.16
C VAL A 18 -11.17 -6.48 3.87
N ASN A 19 -11.53 -7.04 2.71
CA ASN A 19 -11.03 -6.54 1.42
C ASN A 19 -11.43 -5.08 1.16
N SER A 20 -12.64 -4.69 1.55
CA SER A 20 -13.11 -3.30 1.42
C SER A 20 -12.35 -2.36 2.35
N LEU A 21 -12.11 -2.76 3.61
CA LEU A 21 -11.31 -1.99 4.56
C LEU A 21 -9.85 -1.84 4.07
N LEU A 22 -9.24 -2.90 3.56
CA LEU A 22 -7.90 -2.85 2.97
C LEU A 22 -7.86 -1.95 1.75
N LEU A 23 -8.89 -1.97 0.90
CA LEU A 23 -9.00 -1.06 -0.21
C LEU A 23 -9.03 0.39 0.28
N ILE A 24 -9.92 0.72 1.22
CA ILE A 24 -10.02 2.08 1.79
C ILE A 24 -8.68 2.50 2.39
N ALA A 25 -8.10 1.67 3.25
CA ALA A 25 -6.79 1.93 3.85
C ALA A 25 -5.71 2.19 2.79
N SER A 26 -5.71 1.42 1.70
CA SER A 26 -4.75 1.59 0.61
C SER A 26 -4.95 2.88 -0.17
N VAL A 27 -6.20 3.34 -0.33
CA VAL A 27 -6.51 4.63 -0.96
C VAL A 27 -6.02 5.79 -0.11
N PHE A 28 -6.21 5.71 1.22
CA PHE A 28 -5.66 6.68 2.16
C PHE A 28 -4.13 6.63 2.23
N ALA A 29 -3.52 5.45 2.13
CA ALA A 29 -2.07 5.27 2.18
C ALA A 29 -1.35 5.81 0.94
N PHE A 30 -1.98 5.68 -0.23
CA PHE A 30 -1.32 5.88 -1.52
C PHE A 30 -0.66 7.26 -1.69
N PRO A 31 -1.28 8.39 -1.30
CA PRO A 31 -0.62 9.69 -1.33
C PRO A 31 0.70 9.70 -0.56
N SER A 32 0.71 9.20 0.67
CA SER A 32 1.92 9.11 1.49
C SER A 32 2.98 8.21 0.87
N ILE A 33 2.59 7.08 0.29
CA ILE A 33 3.51 6.16 -0.42
C ILE A 33 4.19 6.86 -1.58
N VAL A 34 3.47 7.65 -2.37
CA VAL A 34 4.03 8.36 -3.52
C VAL A 34 5.08 9.41 -3.10
N PHE A 35 4.91 10.03 -1.93
CA PHE A 35 5.91 10.95 -1.36
C PHE A 35 7.11 10.24 -0.74
N LEU A 36 6.86 9.15 0.01
CA LEU A 36 7.86 8.48 0.82
C LEU A 36 8.66 7.42 0.07
N HIS A 37 8.11 6.81 -0.96
CA HIS A 37 8.76 5.69 -1.65
C HIS A 37 9.37 6.09 -3.00
N ARG A 38 10.27 5.25 -3.50
CA ARG A 38 10.84 5.31 -4.86
C ARG A 38 10.66 3.97 -5.55
N ASP A 39 10.79 3.98 -6.89
CA ASP A 39 10.79 2.76 -7.70
C ASP A 39 9.55 1.87 -7.50
N LEU A 40 8.37 2.52 -7.44
CA LEU A 40 7.07 1.84 -7.34
C LEU A 40 6.83 0.89 -8.52
N GLY A 41 6.19 -0.24 -8.23
CA GLY A 41 5.77 -1.20 -9.25
C GLY A 41 4.82 -0.58 -10.28
N SER A 42 4.94 -1.02 -11.54
CA SER A 42 4.19 -0.45 -12.67
C SER A 42 2.67 -0.54 -12.56
N ARG A 43 2.15 -1.49 -11.76
CA ARG A 43 0.72 -1.71 -11.50
C ARG A 43 0.24 -1.22 -10.14
N TYR A 44 1.14 -0.76 -9.27
CA TYR A 44 0.77 -0.31 -7.93
C TYR A 44 -0.07 0.96 -7.97
N ALA A 45 0.33 1.94 -8.81
CA ALA A 45 -0.33 3.23 -8.96
C ALA A 45 -1.62 3.24 -9.82
N GLY A 46 -2.23 2.10 -10.13
CA GLY A 46 -3.38 2.05 -11.04
C GLY A 46 -4.66 2.60 -10.41
N LEU A 47 -5.56 1.70 -10.00
CA LEU A 47 -6.85 2.06 -9.43
C LEU A 47 -6.71 2.88 -8.13
N GLN A 48 -5.71 2.56 -7.29
CA GLN A 48 -5.47 3.27 -6.03
C GLN A 48 -5.14 4.75 -6.22
N ALA A 49 -4.37 5.11 -7.25
CA ALA A 49 -4.06 6.52 -7.53
C ALA A 49 -5.29 7.30 -7.97
N LEU A 50 -6.13 6.68 -8.81
CA LEU A 50 -7.38 7.29 -9.26
C LEU A 50 -8.35 7.51 -8.09
N LEU A 51 -8.51 6.50 -7.23
CA LEU A 51 -9.36 6.61 -6.04
C LEU A 51 -8.79 7.63 -5.04
N ALA A 52 -7.47 7.68 -4.86
CA ALA A 52 -6.83 8.67 -3.99
C ALA A 52 -6.99 10.09 -4.54
N LEU A 53 -6.95 10.26 -5.86
CA LEU A 53 -7.22 11.54 -6.51
C LEU A 53 -8.64 12.03 -6.21
N VAL A 54 -9.64 11.16 -6.38
CA VAL A 54 -11.03 11.47 -6.06
C VAL A 54 -11.18 11.77 -4.57
N LEU A 55 -10.54 10.98 -3.71
CA LEU A 55 -10.59 11.18 -2.27
C LEU A 55 -10.02 12.55 -1.87
N ILE A 56 -8.85 12.94 -2.37
CA ILE A 56 -8.23 14.25 -2.09
C ILE A 56 -9.14 15.39 -2.57
N PHE A 57 -9.80 15.22 -3.72
CA PHE A 57 -10.70 16.22 -4.29
C PHE A 57 -12.01 16.37 -3.50
N VAL A 58 -12.53 15.27 -2.95
CA VAL A 58 -13.79 15.23 -2.17
C VAL A 58 -13.58 15.57 -0.70
N TRP A 59 -12.38 15.37 -0.17
CA TRP A 59 -12.05 15.65 1.23
C TRP A 59 -12.47 17.04 1.75
N PRO A 60 -12.40 18.13 0.96
CA PRO A 60 -12.87 19.45 1.40
C PRO A 60 -14.35 19.53 1.78
N ILE A 61 -15.18 18.57 1.36
CA ILE A 61 -16.60 18.52 1.72
C ILE A 61 -16.78 18.22 3.22
N VAL A 62 -15.79 17.59 3.87
CA VAL A 62 -15.86 17.23 5.30
C VAL A 62 -15.75 18.46 6.21
N ASP A 63 -15.03 19.50 5.78
CA ASP A 63 -14.90 20.77 6.48
C ASP A 63 -15.17 21.93 5.51
N PRO A 64 -16.45 22.26 5.25
CA PRO A 64 -16.81 23.29 4.28
C PRO A 64 -16.35 24.70 4.67
N THR A 65 -16.03 24.90 5.95
CA THR A 65 -15.62 26.19 6.51
C THR A 65 -14.11 26.42 6.46
N GLY A 66 -13.33 25.38 6.20
CA GLY A 66 -11.87 25.44 6.13
C GLY A 66 -11.37 26.05 4.83
N ASP A 67 -10.15 26.61 4.86
CA ASP A 67 -9.46 27.06 3.64
C ASP A 67 -9.07 25.84 2.78
N PRO A 68 -9.56 25.70 1.53
CA PRO A 68 -9.23 24.56 0.67
C PRO A 68 -7.84 24.67 0.03
N ARG A 69 -7.18 25.84 0.07
CA ARG A 69 -5.90 26.07 -0.63
C ARG A 69 -4.79 25.09 -0.25
N PRO A 70 -4.55 24.74 1.03
CA PRO A 70 -3.51 23.77 1.40
C PRO A 70 -3.76 22.38 0.80
N MET A 71 -5.02 21.97 0.69
CA MET A 71 -5.39 20.68 0.11
C MET A 71 -5.22 20.69 -1.42
N LEU A 72 -5.52 21.80 -2.09
CA LEU A 72 -5.24 21.96 -3.53
C LEU A 72 -3.74 21.97 -3.84
N LEU A 73 -2.93 22.59 -2.98
CA LEU A 73 -1.47 22.52 -3.08
C LEU A 73 -0.95 21.10 -2.87
N PHE A 74 -1.50 20.39 -1.88
CA PHE A 74 -1.20 18.97 -1.66
C PHE A 74 -1.59 18.11 -2.87
N LEU A 75 -2.75 18.34 -3.46
CA LEU A 75 -3.21 17.67 -4.69
C LEU A 75 -2.24 17.91 -5.85
N ALA A 76 -1.82 19.16 -6.07
CA ALA A 76 -0.85 19.49 -7.11
C ALA A 76 0.50 18.78 -6.87
N ALA A 77 1.00 18.80 -5.63
CA ALA A 77 2.22 18.08 -5.25
C ALA A 77 2.08 16.56 -5.46
N PHE A 78 0.93 15.99 -5.11
CA PHE A 78 0.63 14.57 -5.30
C PHE A 78 0.63 14.19 -6.78
N LEU A 79 0.02 15.00 -7.65
CA LEU A 79 0.03 14.78 -9.10
C LEU A 79 1.45 14.83 -9.69
N ILE A 80 2.24 15.83 -9.30
CA ILE A 80 3.65 15.94 -9.70
C ILE A 80 4.41 14.69 -9.29
N MET A 81 4.22 14.24 -8.05
CA MET A 81 4.91 13.06 -7.53
C MET A 81 4.44 11.74 -8.18
N CYS A 82 3.17 11.63 -8.55
CA CYS A 82 2.67 10.52 -9.37
C CYS A 82 3.37 10.50 -10.74
N PHE A 83 3.51 11.66 -11.37
CA PHE A 83 4.20 11.79 -12.65
C PHE A 83 5.69 11.44 -12.55
N VAL A 84 6.39 11.93 -11.53
CA VAL A 84 7.79 11.58 -11.24
C VAL A 84 7.94 10.08 -11.02
N SER A 85 7.02 9.46 -10.25
CA SER A 85 7.01 8.02 -10.01
C SER A 85 6.80 7.23 -11.30
N ARG A 86 5.92 7.72 -12.19
CA ARG A 86 5.67 7.10 -13.50
C ARG A 86 6.89 7.16 -14.41
N ILE A 87 7.60 8.30 -14.45
CA ILE A 87 8.87 8.44 -15.18
C ILE A 87 9.92 7.48 -14.62
N GLY A 88 10.03 7.37 -13.29
CA GLY A 88 10.94 6.43 -12.63
C GLY A 88 10.68 4.98 -13.05
N CYS A 89 9.40 4.58 -13.08
CA CYS A 89 8.99 3.26 -13.55
C CYS A 89 9.37 3.02 -15.02
N PHE A 90 9.11 3.98 -15.91
CA PHE A 90 9.46 3.89 -17.32
C PHE A 90 10.98 3.79 -17.53
N ARG A 91 11.77 4.56 -16.76
CA ARG A 91 13.23 4.50 -16.78
C ARG A 91 13.75 3.13 -16.35
N ASN A 92 13.19 2.55 -15.30
CA ASN A 92 13.59 1.22 -14.82
C ASN A 92 13.23 0.12 -15.83
N TYR A 93 12.07 0.24 -16.48
CA TYR A 93 11.69 -0.64 -17.58
C TYR A 93 12.68 -0.57 -18.74
N ARG A 94 13.09 0.63 -19.17
CA ARG A 94 14.10 0.81 -20.23
C ARG A 94 15.48 0.26 -19.86
N LYS A 95 15.82 0.23 -18.57
CA LYS A 95 17.06 -0.37 -18.04
C LYS A 95 16.99 -1.89 -17.86
N GLY A 96 15.86 -2.52 -18.15
CA GLY A 96 15.66 -3.96 -17.96
C GLY A 96 15.58 -4.40 -16.49
N ILE A 97 15.40 -3.46 -15.54
CA ILE A 97 15.30 -3.77 -14.11
C ILE A 97 13.93 -4.41 -13.87
N ARG A 98 13.91 -5.69 -13.50
CA ARG A 98 12.68 -6.43 -13.17
C ARG A 98 12.28 -6.14 -11.73
N ILE A 99 11.41 -5.15 -11.55
CA ILE A 99 10.75 -4.86 -10.27
C ILE A 99 9.43 -5.61 -10.21
N HIS A 100 9.09 -6.18 -9.04
CA HIS A 100 7.82 -6.87 -8.85
C HIS A 100 6.64 -5.91 -9.11
N ARG A 101 5.61 -6.37 -9.83
CA ARG A 101 4.52 -5.51 -10.35
C ARG A 101 3.76 -4.77 -9.25
N TYR A 102 3.64 -5.39 -8.09
CA TYR A 102 2.98 -4.87 -6.88
C TYR A 102 3.97 -4.44 -5.80
N TYR A 103 5.24 -4.21 -6.16
CA TYR A 103 6.21 -3.72 -5.19
C TYR A 103 5.84 -2.32 -4.72
N HIS A 104 5.77 -2.15 -3.40
CA HIS A 104 5.43 -0.90 -2.74
C HIS A 104 6.55 0.15 -2.83
N GLY A 105 7.69 -0.14 -3.48
CA GLY A 105 8.81 0.79 -3.63
C GLY A 105 9.79 0.76 -2.46
N THR A 106 10.94 1.40 -2.62
CA THR A 106 11.97 1.53 -1.58
C THR A 106 11.70 2.78 -0.73
N PRO A 107 11.86 2.72 0.61
CA PRO A 107 11.60 3.86 1.49
C PRO A 107 12.69 4.90 1.33
N ARG A 108 12.34 6.16 1.07
CA ARG A 108 13.31 7.27 1.00
C ARG A 108 13.96 7.51 2.34
N LEU A 109 13.23 7.26 3.42
CA LEU A 109 13.70 7.46 4.79
C LEU A 109 14.81 6.48 5.20
N MET A 110 15.04 5.40 4.43
CA MET A 110 16.18 4.49 4.68
C MET A 110 17.52 5.21 4.74
N ARG A 111 17.67 6.32 4.01
CA ARG A 111 18.90 7.13 4.02
C ARG A 111 19.21 7.75 5.38
N TYR A 112 18.18 8.00 6.20
CA TYR A 112 18.32 8.60 7.52
C TYR A 112 18.37 7.56 8.63
N PHE A 113 17.95 6.32 8.37
CA PHE A 113 17.94 5.21 9.32
C PHE A 113 18.63 3.96 8.76
N PRO A 114 19.94 4.03 8.44
CA PRO A 114 20.64 2.92 7.78
C PRO A 114 20.80 1.67 8.65
N SER A 115 20.65 1.80 9.97
CA SER A 115 20.71 0.68 10.92
C SER A 115 19.40 -0.10 11.04
N LEU A 116 18.29 0.43 10.50
CA LEU A 116 16.98 -0.21 10.56
C LEU A 116 16.71 -1.05 9.32
N SER A 117 15.95 -2.12 9.49
CA SER A 117 15.47 -2.90 8.35
C SER A 117 14.48 -2.09 7.50
N GLU A 118 14.46 -2.34 6.19
CA GLU A 118 13.51 -1.71 5.26
C GLU A 118 12.06 -1.86 5.75
N LEU A 119 11.75 -3.04 6.29
CA LEU A 119 10.44 -3.36 6.83
C LEU A 119 10.09 -2.51 8.05
N THR A 120 11.02 -2.34 8.99
CA THR A 120 10.83 -1.48 10.17
C THR A 120 10.59 -0.03 9.77
N VAL A 121 11.35 0.48 8.79
CA VAL A 121 11.18 1.85 8.31
C VAL A 121 9.80 2.05 7.70
N LYS A 122 9.36 1.13 6.85
CA LYS A 122 8.02 1.16 6.23
C LYS A 122 6.89 1.07 7.24
N ARG A 123 6.99 0.13 8.17
CA ARG A 123 5.89 -0.21 9.07
C ARG A 123 5.75 0.74 10.24
N VAL A 124 6.85 1.31 10.73
CA VAL A 124 6.87 2.12 11.95
C VAL A 124 7.27 3.55 11.65
N VAL A 125 8.46 3.75 11.08
CA VAL A 125 9.05 5.09 10.94
C VAL A 125 8.20 5.96 10.02
N GLU A 126 7.80 5.44 8.87
CA GLU A 126 7.01 6.19 7.89
C GLU A 126 5.63 6.62 8.42
N PRO A 127 4.77 5.73 8.96
CA PRO A 127 3.52 6.14 9.59
C PRO A 127 3.72 7.15 10.72
N VAL A 128 4.75 6.98 11.56
CA VAL A 128 5.04 7.91 12.66
C VAL A 128 5.41 9.29 12.12
N VAL A 129 6.28 9.36 11.11
CA VAL A 129 6.68 10.63 10.48
C VAL A 129 5.48 11.31 9.82
N VAL A 130 4.66 10.59 9.07
CA VAL A 130 3.46 11.16 8.42
C VAL A 130 2.46 11.65 9.45
N SER A 131 2.21 10.87 10.49
CA SER A 131 1.31 11.24 11.58
C SER A 131 1.81 12.49 12.31
N PHE A 132 3.11 12.55 12.63
CA PHE A 132 3.72 13.70 13.29
C PHE A 132 3.60 14.96 12.44
N VAL A 133 3.89 14.89 11.13
CA VAL A 133 3.70 16.01 10.21
C VAL A 133 2.23 16.43 10.13
N GLY A 134 1.31 15.47 10.08
CA GLY A 134 -0.13 15.73 10.09
C GLY A 134 -0.58 16.47 11.35
N LEU A 135 -0.14 16.02 12.53
CA LEU A 135 -0.44 16.65 13.81
C LEU A 135 0.11 18.08 13.91
N LEU A 136 1.33 18.33 13.41
CA LEU A 136 1.92 19.67 13.35
C LEU A 136 1.17 20.60 12.39
N LEU A 137 0.52 20.05 11.36
CA LEU A 137 -0.24 20.83 10.38
C LEU A 137 -1.67 21.14 10.81
N LEU A 138 -2.24 20.43 11.80
CA LEU A 138 -3.59 20.70 12.32
C LEU A 138 -3.85 22.18 12.67
N PRO A 139 -2.97 22.91 13.38
CA PRO A 139 -3.21 24.33 13.69
C PRO A 139 -3.13 25.26 12.47
N VAL A 140 -2.46 24.83 11.39
CA VAL A 140 -2.32 25.62 10.16
C VAL A 140 -3.47 25.33 9.18
N SER A 141 -3.82 24.05 9.05
CA SER A 141 -4.91 23.56 8.22
C SER A 141 -5.41 22.24 8.82
N ALA A 142 -6.52 22.33 9.56
CA ALA A 142 -7.17 21.18 10.18
C ALA A 142 -7.46 20.07 9.15
N MET A 143 -7.92 20.48 7.97
CA MET A 143 -8.29 19.58 6.88
C MET A 143 -7.11 18.77 6.32
N LEU A 144 -5.98 19.44 6.04
CA LEU A 144 -4.77 18.76 5.56
C LEU A 144 -4.13 17.90 6.66
N GLY A 145 -4.06 18.42 7.89
CA GLY A 145 -3.53 17.70 9.04
C GLY A 145 -4.31 16.40 9.31
N ALA A 146 -5.64 16.48 9.35
CA ALA A 146 -6.52 15.32 9.53
C ALA A 146 -6.37 14.30 8.39
N PHE A 147 -6.25 14.77 7.14
CA PHE A 147 -6.00 13.90 5.99
C PHE A 147 -4.69 13.12 6.13
N LEU A 148 -3.61 13.78 6.55
CA LEU A 148 -2.31 13.13 6.73
C LEU A 148 -2.31 12.13 7.88
N VAL A 149 -2.98 12.43 9.00
CA VAL A 149 -3.14 11.46 10.09
C VAL A 149 -3.93 10.24 9.62
N ALA A 150 -5.03 10.43 8.89
CA ALA A 150 -5.78 9.33 8.30
C ALA A 150 -4.93 8.53 7.29
N SER A 151 -4.12 9.21 6.49
CA SER A 151 -3.17 8.60 5.56
C SER A 151 -2.12 7.74 6.29
N ALA A 152 -1.60 8.20 7.43
CA ALA A 152 -0.65 7.46 8.26
C ALA A 152 -1.26 6.15 8.80
N VAL A 153 -2.52 6.19 9.25
CA VAL A 153 -3.24 4.98 9.69
C VAL A 153 -3.45 4.02 8.51
N GLY A 154 -3.91 4.54 7.37
CA GLY A 154 -4.06 3.74 6.15
C GLY A 154 -2.74 3.09 5.70
N LEU A 155 -1.63 3.83 5.82
CA LEU A 155 -0.28 3.36 5.51
C LEU A 155 0.12 2.19 6.41
N ALA A 156 -0.03 2.34 7.73
CA ALA A 156 0.29 1.30 8.71
C ALA A 156 -0.51 0.01 8.46
N ILE A 157 -1.81 0.13 8.18
CA ILE A 157 -2.69 -1.01 7.86
C ILE A 157 -2.25 -1.68 6.56
N THR A 158 -2.05 -0.90 5.50
CA THR A 158 -1.73 -1.43 4.16
C THR A 158 -0.39 -2.16 4.16
N ILE A 159 0.63 -1.61 4.81
CA ILE A 159 1.96 -2.23 4.89
C ILE A 159 1.89 -3.51 5.72
N SER A 160 1.23 -3.48 6.88
CA SER A 160 1.08 -4.66 7.73
C SER A 160 0.33 -5.79 7.01
N ALA A 161 -0.76 -5.47 6.30
CA ALA A 161 -1.49 -6.45 5.50
C ALA A 161 -0.65 -7.03 4.35
N SER A 162 0.15 -6.19 3.68
CA SER A 162 1.05 -6.64 2.61
C SER A 162 2.16 -7.55 3.11
N GLU A 163 2.64 -7.32 4.34
CA GLU A 163 3.64 -8.13 5.02
C GLU A 163 3.08 -9.51 5.37
N LEU A 164 1.90 -9.55 6.00
CA LEU A 164 1.22 -10.80 6.34
C LEU A 164 0.97 -11.65 5.08
N ALA A 165 0.45 -11.03 4.02
CA ALA A 165 0.24 -11.70 2.75
C ALA A 165 1.56 -12.14 2.06
N ALA A 166 2.69 -11.49 2.36
CA ALA A 166 4.00 -11.93 1.87
C ALA A 166 4.54 -13.10 2.68
N GLN A 167 4.34 -13.11 4.00
CA GLN A 167 4.71 -14.21 4.89
C GLN A 167 3.93 -15.49 4.55
N GLU A 168 2.61 -15.41 4.42
CA GLU A 168 1.77 -16.55 4.02
C GLU A 168 2.21 -17.15 2.66
N ARG A 169 2.56 -16.28 1.70
CA ARG A 169 3.08 -16.74 0.40
C ARG A 169 4.44 -17.42 0.51
N ALA A 170 5.30 -16.95 1.41
CA ALA A 170 6.61 -17.56 1.63
C ALA A 170 6.48 -18.95 2.30
N GLU A 171 5.58 -19.09 3.28
CA GLU A 171 5.26 -20.36 3.92
C GLU A 171 4.67 -21.36 2.92
N ALA A 172 3.70 -20.94 2.11
CA ALA A 172 3.12 -21.80 1.08
C ALA A 172 4.15 -22.28 0.04
N MET A 173 5.13 -21.43 -0.32
CA MET A 173 6.24 -21.84 -1.19
C MET A 173 7.17 -22.84 -0.51
N TYR A 174 7.41 -22.68 0.80
CA TYR A 174 8.23 -23.61 1.58
C TYR A 174 7.59 -25.00 1.68
N ASP A 175 6.29 -25.07 1.93
CA ASP A 175 5.55 -26.33 1.97
C ASP A 175 5.60 -27.06 0.61
N GLN A 176 5.43 -26.32 -0.50
CA GLN A 176 5.57 -26.88 -1.84
C GLN A 176 6.97 -27.45 -2.11
N LEU A 177 8.02 -26.81 -1.59
CA LEU A 177 9.39 -27.32 -1.70
C LEU A 177 9.57 -28.63 -0.91
N ILE A 178 8.98 -28.73 0.28
CA ILE A 178 8.99 -29.97 1.08
C ILE A 178 8.26 -31.09 0.32
N GLU A 179 7.07 -30.83 -0.20
CA GLU A 179 6.31 -31.81 -0.97
C GLU A 179 7.09 -32.30 -2.20
N GLN A 180 7.72 -31.39 -2.94
CA GLN A 180 8.56 -31.75 -4.09
C GLN A 180 9.74 -32.64 -3.68
N SER A 181 10.40 -32.33 -2.56
CA SER A 181 11.51 -33.14 -2.06
C SER A 181 11.05 -34.55 -1.68
N GLY A 182 9.92 -34.69 -0.97
CA GLY A 182 9.36 -35.98 -0.59
C GLY A 182 8.90 -36.83 -1.78
N ILE A 183 8.32 -36.20 -2.82
CA ILE A 183 7.95 -36.89 -4.06
C ILE A 183 9.21 -37.39 -4.78
N SER A 184 10.27 -36.57 -4.84
CA SER A 184 11.53 -36.95 -5.49
C SER A 184 12.21 -38.13 -4.80
N GLU A 185 12.19 -38.18 -3.47
CA GLU A 185 12.72 -39.30 -2.70
C GLU A 185 11.95 -40.59 -2.93
N ARG A 186 10.60 -40.53 -2.93
CA ARG A 186 9.76 -41.68 -3.25
C ARG A 186 10.01 -42.18 -4.68
N PHE A 187 10.15 -41.27 -5.63
CA PHE A 187 10.43 -41.62 -7.02
C PHE A 187 11.80 -42.31 -7.16
N ASN A 188 12.82 -41.83 -6.45
CA ASN A 188 14.14 -42.46 -6.43
C ASN A 188 14.08 -43.88 -5.84
N ARG A 189 13.36 -44.08 -4.73
CA ARG A 189 13.15 -45.41 -4.14
C ARG A 189 12.45 -46.38 -5.09
N LEU A 190 11.43 -45.92 -5.81
CA LEU A 190 10.71 -46.74 -6.80
C LEU A 190 11.58 -47.10 -8.01
N ARG A 191 12.58 -46.28 -8.33
CA ARG A 191 13.51 -46.52 -9.44
C ARG A 191 14.62 -47.52 -9.10
N GLY A 192 14.61 -48.09 -7.90
CA GLY A 192 15.55 -49.15 -7.50
C GLY A 192 16.99 -48.67 -7.31
N LYS A 193 17.16 -47.41 -6.91
CA LYS A 193 18.40 -46.90 -6.31
C LYS A 193 18.20 -46.67 -4.82
#